data_AF-A0A2I1H7M7-F1
#
_entry.id   AF-A0A2I1H7M7-F1
#
_cell.length_a   1.000
_cell.length_b   1.000
_cell.length_c   1.000
_cell.angle_alpha   90.00
_cell.angle_beta   90.00
_cell.angle_gamma   90.00
#
_symmetry.space_group_name_H-M   'P 1'
#
loop_
_entity.id
_entity.type
_entity.pdbx_description
1 polymer ?
#
loop_
_entity_poly.entity_id
_entity_poly.type
_entity_poly.pdbx_seq_one_letter_code
_entity_poly.pdbx_strand_id
1 'polypeptide(L)'
;MEGPTWNLGEEAEVWTRNGPIKVILKRLDNSQNINQDFVNQLCRCYKCLQSGSLADYFGMTKDPTSCYMFVMRYYENGDLYSYLDESMGVLCWRDIVDMLWTISAGQDPEKYI
;
A
#
# COMPACT_ATOMS: atom_id res chain seq x y z
N MET A 1 4.86 15.00 14.94
CA MET A 1 4.78 13.55 14.62
C MET A 1 5.55 13.34 13.34
N GLU A 2 6.63 12.55 13.38
CA GLU A 2 7.54 12.40 12.24
C GLU A 2 7.06 11.26 11.33
N GLY A 3 6.80 11.56 10.05
CA GLY A 3 6.35 10.57 9.06
C GLY A 3 7.48 9.74 8.45
N PRO A 4 7.16 8.87 7.46
CA PRO A 4 8.13 7.97 6.85
C PRO A 4 9.23 8.73 6.07
N THR A 5 10.39 8.10 6.03
CA THR A 5 11.62 8.63 5.45
C THR A 5 11.78 8.11 4.02
N TRP A 6 12.01 9.01 3.06
CA TRP A 6 11.96 8.64 1.64
C TRP A 6 13.20 9.00 0.83
N ASN A 7 13.94 10.07 1.17
CA ASN A 7 15.06 10.51 0.34
C ASN A 7 16.37 10.51 1.12
N LEU A 8 17.40 9.90 0.51
CA LEU A 8 18.79 10.08 0.89
C LEU A 8 19.29 11.33 0.14
N GLY A 9 19.57 12.42 0.85
CA GLY A 9 20.19 13.60 0.21
C GLY A 9 21.60 13.27 -0.26
N GLU A 10 21.94 13.56 -1.52
CA GLU A 10 23.29 13.28 -2.06
C GLU A 10 24.38 14.19 -1.45
N GLU A 11 24.01 15.33 -0.86
CA GLU A 11 24.97 16.31 -0.33
C GLU A 11 25.25 16.17 1.18
N ALA A 12 24.39 15.46 1.89
CA ALA A 12 24.54 15.10 3.29
C ALA A 12 23.70 13.86 3.51
N GLU A 13 24.25 12.78 4.09
CA GLU A 13 23.57 11.51 4.41
C GLU A 13 22.43 11.70 5.45
N VAL A 14 21.52 12.63 5.20
CA VAL A 14 20.44 13.07 6.06
C VAL A 14 19.16 12.60 5.41
N TRP A 15 18.57 11.62 6.06
CA TRP A 15 17.25 11.11 5.82
C TRP A 15 16.20 12.22 5.95
N THR A 16 15.64 12.67 4.83
CA THR A 16 14.58 13.71 4.85
C THR A 16 13.20 13.07 5.03
N ARG A 17 12.38 13.69 5.88
CA ARG A 17 11.02 13.26 6.23
C ARG A 17 10.01 14.01 5.35
N ASN A 18 9.07 13.32 4.72
CA ASN A 18 8.03 13.93 3.87
C ASN A 18 6.79 14.43 4.64
N GLY A 19 6.91 14.67 5.95
CA GLY A 19 5.77 15.04 6.79
C GLY A 19 4.83 13.87 7.12
N PRO A 20 3.73 14.12 7.86
CA PRO A 20 2.79 13.08 8.26
C PRO A 20 2.05 12.49 7.04
N ILE A 21 1.88 11.16 7.03
CA ILE A 21 1.14 10.43 5.99
C ILE A 21 -0.07 9.76 6.61
N LYS A 22 -1.22 9.86 5.97
CA LYS A 22 -2.44 9.14 6.36
C LYS A 22 -2.30 7.67 5.97
N VAL A 23 -2.53 6.78 6.93
CA VAL A 23 -2.35 5.33 6.76
C VAL A 23 -3.60 4.56 7.13
N ILE A 24 -3.73 3.36 6.58
CA ILE A 24 -4.72 2.35 6.99
C ILE A 24 -3.98 1.24 7.72
N LEU A 25 -4.63 0.71 8.76
CA LEU A 25 -4.20 -0.50 9.45
C LEU A 25 -5.14 -1.65 9.10
N LYS A 26 -4.66 -2.61 8.32
CA LYS A 26 -5.43 -3.81 7.97
C LYS A 26 -5.00 -4.97 8.86
N ARG A 27 -5.86 -5.35 9.80
CA ARG A 27 -5.61 -6.44 10.75
C ARG A 27 -5.70 -7.80 10.06
N LEU A 28 -4.79 -8.69 10.42
CA LEU A 28 -4.83 -10.10 10.07
C LEU A 28 -5.38 -10.87 11.28
N ASP A 29 -6.64 -11.28 11.21
CA ASP A 29 -7.26 -12.03 12.30
C ASP A 29 -6.63 -13.41 12.48
N ASN A 30 -6.63 -13.91 13.72
CA ASN A 30 -6.05 -15.20 14.12
C ASN A 30 -4.54 -15.35 13.85
N SER A 31 -3.82 -14.22 13.76
CA SER A 31 -2.40 -14.22 13.41
C SER A 31 -1.45 -14.25 14.61
N GLN A 32 -1.94 -14.43 15.83
CA GLN A 32 -1.15 -14.23 17.06
C GLN A 32 0.06 -15.18 17.14
N ASN A 33 -0.08 -16.37 16.56
CA ASN A 33 0.90 -17.46 16.60
C ASN A 33 1.56 -17.72 15.24
N ILE A 34 1.44 -16.79 14.28
CA ILE A 34 2.12 -16.94 12.97
C ILE A 34 3.63 -16.92 13.18
N ASN A 35 4.33 -17.80 12.46
CA ASN A 35 5.79 -17.87 12.48
C ASN A 35 6.40 -16.53 12.03
N GLN A 36 7.31 -15.99 12.84
CA GLN A 36 8.03 -14.76 12.54
C GLN A 36 8.83 -14.84 11.23
N ASP A 37 9.37 -16.01 10.87
CA ASP A 37 10.10 -16.20 9.61
C ASP A 37 9.17 -16.05 8.39
N PHE A 38 7.94 -16.54 8.51
CA PHE A 38 6.93 -16.35 7.47
C PHE A 38 6.58 -14.86 7.31
N VAL A 39 6.43 -14.14 8.42
CA VAL A 39 6.18 -12.68 8.39
C VAL A 39 7.35 -11.93 7.78
N ASN A 40 8.58 -12.32 8.10
CA ASN A 40 9.79 -11.72 7.54
C ASN A 40 9.88 -11.96 6.02
N GLN A 41 9.55 -13.16 5.55
CA GLN A 41 9.47 -13.47 4.12
C GLN A 41 8.38 -12.66 3.43
N LEU A 42 7.20 -12.56 4.04
CA LEU A 42 6.09 -11.77 3.52
C LEU A 42 6.49 -10.30 3.38
N CYS A 43 7.11 -9.71 4.41
CA CYS A 43 7.62 -8.33 4.36
C CYS A 43 8.64 -8.12 3.24
N ARG A 44 9.50 -9.10 2.97
CA ARG A 44 10.46 -9.05 1.85
C ARG A 44 9.75 -9.13 0.50
N CYS A 45 8.78 -10.03 0.34
CA CYS A 45 7.97 -10.13 -0.87
C CYS A 45 7.29 -8.79 -1.18
N TYR A 46 6.63 -8.17 -0.20
CA TYR A 46 5.97 -6.88 -0.38
C TYR A 46 6.95 -5.76 -0.73
N LYS A 47 8.13 -5.70 -0.11
CA LYS A 47 9.17 -4.73 -0.49
C LYS A 47 9.67 -4.91 -1.93
N CYS A 48 9.79 -6.15 -2.41
CA CYS A 48 10.17 -6.41 -3.80
C CYS A 48 9.05 -6.02 -4.79
N LEU A 49 7.80 -6.17 -4.39
CA LEU A 49 6.61 -5.83 -5.19
C LEU A 49 6.29 -4.34 -5.18
N GLN A 50 6.85 -3.56 -4.26
CA GLN A 50 6.62 -2.11 -4.11
C GLN A 50 7.18 -1.27 -5.29
N SER A 51 7.78 -1.89 -6.30
CA SER A 51 8.39 -1.21 -7.45
C SER A 51 7.41 -0.61 -8.48
N GLY A 52 6.13 -0.47 -8.14
CA GLY A 52 5.19 0.36 -8.92
C GLY A 52 3.74 -0.12 -8.94
N SER A 53 3.37 -1.10 -8.12
CA SER A 53 2.18 -1.90 -8.40
C SER A 53 1.18 -2.20 -7.32
N LEU A 54 1.60 -2.03 -6.08
CA LEU A 54 0.81 -2.33 -4.92
C LEU A 54 0.57 -1.06 -4.14
N ALA A 55 -0.58 -1.00 -3.48
CA ALA A 55 -0.87 -0.03 -2.44
C ALA A 55 0.38 0.19 -1.58
N ASP A 56 0.79 1.44 -1.43
CA ASP A 56 2.05 1.82 -0.80
C ASP A 56 2.20 1.15 0.57
N TYR A 57 3.08 0.15 0.65
CA TYR A 57 3.30 -0.66 1.84
C TYR A 57 4.42 -0.05 2.69
N PHE A 58 4.12 0.27 3.95
CA PHE A 58 5.11 0.85 4.86
C PHE A 58 5.70 -0.17 5.84
N GLY A 59 5.00 -1.28 6.09
CA GLY A 59 5.48 -2.30 7.01
C GLY A 59 4.35 -3.08 7.68
N MET A 60 4.74 -3.88 8.68
CA MET A 60 3.80 -4.58 9.55
C MET A 60 4.02 -4.14 11.00
N THR A 61 2.94 -4.09 11.76
CA THR A 61 2.93 -3.84 13.20
C THR A 61 2.07 -4.89 13.91
N LYS A 62 1.95 -4.81 15.23
CA LYS A 62 1.04 -5.65 16.02
C LYS A 62 0.05 -4.78 16.79
N ASP A 63 -1.17 -5.29 16.94
CA ASP A 63 -2.17 -4.70 17.83
C ASP A 63 -1.93 -5.14 19.29
N PRO A 64 -2.68 -4.60 20.27
CA PRO A 64 -2.58 -5.03 21.66
C PRO A 64 -2.89 -6.52 21.89
N THR A 65 -3.60 -7.18 20.97
CA THR A 65 -3.91 -8.62 21.01
C THR A 65 -2.81 -9.48 20.35
N SER A 66 -1.69 -8.88 19.95
CA SER A 66 -0.60 -9.51 19.20
C SER A 66 -0.96 -10.01 17.80
N CYS A 67 -2.10 -9.58 17.25
CA CYS A 67 -2.41 -9.77 15.83
C CYS A 67 -1.56 -8.82 14.98
N TYR A 68 -1.05 -9.33 13.86
CA TYR A 68 -0.31 -8.55 12.89
C TYR A 68 -1.26 -7.63 12.13
N MET A 69 -0.79 -6.44 11.80
CA MET A 69 -1.48 -5.46 10.98
C MET A 69 -0.55 -4.96 9.88
N PHE A 70 -1.07 -4.82 8.67
CA PHE A 70 -0.38 -4.14 7.58
C PHE A 70 -0.55 -2.63 7.73
N VAL A 71 0.56 -1.90 7.59
CA VAL A 71 0.58 -0.44 7.53
C VAL A 71 0.72 -0.05 6.07
N MET A 72 -0.33 0.56 5.51
CA MET A 72 -0.42 0.91 4.09
C MET A 72 -0.87 2.36 3.94
N ARG A 73 -0.59 2.98 2.79
CA ARG A 73 -1.15 4.31 2.45
C ARG A 73 -2.67 4.25 2.46
N TYR A 74 -3.27 5.31 3.00
CA TYR A 74 -4.70 5.54 2.86
C TYR A 74 -4.98 6.20 1.51
N TYR A 75 -5.89 5.60 0.75
CA TYR A 75 -6.41 6.13 -0.50
C TYR A 75 -7.83 6.64 -0.28
N GLU A 76 -8.11 7.85 -0.74
CA GLU A 76 -9.38 8.53 -0.47
C GLU A 76 -10.55 7.91 -1.23
N ASN A 77 -10.27 7.34 -2.41
CA ASN A 77 -11.27 6.78 -3.31
C ASN A 77 -11.74 5.36 -2.93
N GLY A 78 -11.40 4.93 -1.71
CA GLY A 78 -11.85 3.63 -1.18
C GLY A 78 -11.23 2.45 -1.92
N ASP A 79 -12.00 1.39 -2.10
CA ASP A 79 -11.58 0.24 -2.92
C ASP A 79 -12.02 0.40 -4.37
N LEU A 80 -11.37 -0.36 -5.27
CA LEU A 80 -11.66 -0.35 -6.70
C LEU A 80 -13.16 -0.56 -7.01
N TYR A 81 -13.87 -1.36 -6.20
CA TYR A 81 -15.30 -1.61 -6.42
C TYR A 81 -16.13 -0.35 -6.16
N SER A 82 -15.84 0.35 -5.07
CA SER A 82 -16.50 1.60 -4.70
C SER A 82 -16.24 2.67 -5.78
N TYR A 83 -14.99 2.80 -6.23
CA TYR A 83 -14.66 3.71 -7.32
C TYR A 83 -15.41 3.39 -8.62
N LEU A 84 -15.48 2.11 -9.01
CA LEU A 84 -16.19 1.69 -10.22
C LEU A 84 -17.70 1.96 -10.13
N ASP A 85 -18.30 1.80 -8.96
CA ASP A 85 -19.72 2.08 -8.73
C ASP A 85 -20.02 3.58 -8.85
N GLU A 86 -19.19 4.43 -8.24
CA GLU A 86 -19.32 5.90 -8.31
C GLU A 86 -19.02 6.46 -9.71
N SER A 87 -18.12 5.81 -10.45
CA SER A 87 -17.67 6.26 -11.79
C SER A 87 -18.49 5.66 -12.93
N MET A 88 -19.55 4.91 -12.60
CA MET A 88 -20.37 4.20 -13.59
C MET A 88 -21.07 5.20 -14.52
N GLY A 89 -20.75 5.13 -15.81
CA GLY A 89 -21.26 6.04 -16.84
C GLY A 89 -20.36 7.26 -17.15
N VAL A 90 -19.29 7.46 -16.38
CA VAL A 90 -18.24 8.46 -16.65
C VAL A 90 -17.04 7.83 -17.35
N LEU A 91 -16.68 6.59 -16.96
CA LEU A 91 -15.56 5.85 -17.55
C LEU A 91 -15.85 5.44 -19.00
N CYS A 92 -14.91 5.72 -19.90
CA CYS A 92 -14.97 5.20 -21.25
C CYS A 92 -14.31 3.81 -21.35
N TRP A 93 -14.57 3.09 -22.44
CA TRP A 93 -13.99 1.76 -22.67
C TRP A 93 -12.46 1.73 -22.58
N ARG A 94 -11.80 2.83 -22.95
CA ARG A 94 -10.35 2.94 -22.83
C ARG A 94 -9.89 2.94 -21.37
N ASP A 95 -10.56 3.69 -20.49
CA ASP A 95 -10.22 3.75 -19.06
C ASP A 95 -10.37 2.37 -18.41
N ILE A 96 -11.39 1.61 -18.81
CA ILE A 96 -11.61 0.22 -18.35
C ILE A 96 -10.46 -0.69 -18.80
N VAL A 97 -10.05 -0.61 -20.07
CA VAL A 97 -8.94 -1.42 -20.61
C VAL A 97 -7.62 -1.05 -19.94
N ASP A 98 -7.36 0.23 -19.72
CA ASP A 98 -6.13 0.71 -19.07
C ASP A 98 -6.08 0.27 -17.60
N MET A 99 -7.21 0.27 -16.88
CA MET A 99 -7.31 -0.29 -15.53
C MET A 99 -7.06 -1.81 -15.50
N LEU A 100 -7.67 -2.57 -16.40
CA LEU A 100 -7.45 -4.02 -16.49
C LEU A 100 -6.00 -4.35 -16.84
N TRP A 101 -5.40 -3.59 -17.76
CA TRP A 101 -3.99 -3.72 -18.10
C TRP A 101 -3.11 -3.48 -16.87
N THR A 102 -3.37 -2.39 -16.15
CA THR A 102 -2.68 -2.02 -14.91
C THR A 102 -2.76 -3.14 -13.87
N ILE A 103 -3.95 -3.69 -13.60
CA ILE A 103 -4.12 -4.82 -12.69
C ILE A 103 -3.34 -6.06 -13.17
N SER A 104 -3.46 -6.41 -14.45
CA SER A 104 -2.84 -7.61 -15.03
C SER A 104 -1.32 -7.54 -15.07
N ALA A 105 -0.77 -6.34 -15.28
CA ALA A 105 0.66 -6.08 -15.25
C ALA A 105 1.22 -6.13 -13.83
N GLY A 106 0.34 -6.14 -12.81
CA GLY A 106 0.70 -5.76 -11.47
C GLY A 106 1.30 -4.37 -11.55
N GLN A 107 0.49 -3.35 -11.81
CA GLN A 107 0.71 -1.92 -11.60
C GLN A 107 -0.46 -1.42 -10.74
N ASP A 108 -0.28 -0.37 -9.92
CA ASP A 108 -1.29 0.06 -8.95
C ASP A 108 -2.35 0.85 -9.71
N PRO A 109 -3.61 0.37 -9.81
CA PRO A 109 -4.67 1.10 -10.49
C PRO A 109 -4.95 2.45 -9.82
N GLU A 110 -4.69 2.56 -8.52
CA GLU A 110 -4.97 3.72 -7.68
C GLU A 110 -4.04 4.90 -7.95
N LYS A 111 -3.09 4.78 -8.89
CA LYS A 111 -2.23 5.89 -9.33
C LYS A 111 -2.91 6.85 -10.31
N TYR A 112 -4.04 6.45 -10.88
CA TYR A 112 -4.82 7.22 -11.86
C TYR A 112 -6.22 7.57 -11.37
N ILE A 113 -6.51 7.30 -10.09
CA ILE A 113 -7.79 7.48 -9.41
C ILE A 113 -7.61 8.57 -8.36
#